data_AF-A0A6B3B4W2-F1
#
_entry.id   AF-A0A6B3B4W2-F1
#
_cell.length_a   1.000
_cell.length_b   1.000
_cell.length_c   1.000
_cell.angle_alpha   90.00
_cell.angle_beta   90.00
_cell.angle_gamma   90.00
#
_symmetry.space_group_name_H-M   'P 1'
#
loop_
_entity.id
_entity.type
_entity.pdbx_description
1 polymer ?
#
loop_
_entity_poly.entity_id
_entity_poly.type
_entity_poly.pdbx_seq_one_letter_code
_entity_poly.pdbx_strand_id
1 'polypeptide(L)'
;LDVVAQSGLAEHSRLAAGRLPRAPGDVTARTPRVEGAVSTDTARRLNIEVGSVLRFPGVQRDPLEIRVTGIVEPRDPRGSYWSVAPLMRTPVLTVLYGDPELRQYWKGALLLPPDAAPALLGTATEPHRYWNLAPAVDDLHGHDVPRLRTAVAATESGPTLQRVREATSPLVSATSDLDEVLAHYERLRTAIGPLVAVAAFGTGTVAAVVLLMAGGLAAGRRRAELTLLRA
;
A
#
# COMPACT_ATOMS: atom_id res chain seq x y z
N LEU A 1 21.38 5.03 -7.02
CA LEU A 1 20.04 5.62 -6.88
C LEU A 1 19.10 4.81 -7.73
N ASP A 2 17.94 4.42 -7.20
CA ASP A 2 16.86 3.80 -7.98
C ASP A 2 16.03 4.90 -8.62
N VAL A 3 15.63 4.72 -9.88
CA VAL A 3 14.89 5.73 -10.62
C VAL A 3 13.44 5.30 -10.74
N VAL A 4 12.52 6.14 -10.26
CA VAL A 4 11.11 5.83 -10.12
C VAL A 4 10.28 6.95 -10.74
N ALA A 5 9.33 6.60 -11.60
CA ALA A 5 8.45 7.56 -12.27
C ALA A 5 6.98 7.35 -11.86
N GLN A 6 6.72 7.43 -10.55
CA GLN A 6 5.39 7.22 -9.99
C GLN A 6 4.48 8.43 -10.23
N SER A 7 3.24 8.18 -10.66
CA SER A 7 2.21 9.20 -10.80
C SER A 7 1.74 9.72 -9.43
N GLY A 8 1.31 10.98 -9.35
CA GLY A 8 0.74 11.56 -8.12
C GLY A 8 1.77 12.19 -7.16
N LEU A 9 3.05 12.30 -7.55
CA LEU A 9 4.09 12.88 -6.68
C LEU A 9 3.69 14.26 -6.11
N ALA A 10 3.08 15.13 -6.93
CA ALA A 10 2.67 16.47 -6.52
C ALA A 10 1.60 16.45 -5.41
N GLU A 11 0.66 15.51 -5.49
CA GLU A 11 -0.46 15.38 -4.56
C GLU A 11 0.00 14.81 -3.21
N HIS A 12 0.97 13.88 -3.24
CA HIS A 12 1.46 13.19 -2.06
C HIS A 12 2.71 13.83 -1.42
N SER A 13 3.20 14.94 -1.97
CA SER A 13 4.38 15.63 -1.45
C SER A 13 4.19 17.14 -1.23
N ARG A 14 5.03 17.69 -0.37
CA ARG A 14 5.28 19.13 -0.21
C ARG A 14 6.67 19.42 -0.73
N LEU A 15 6.85 20.59 -1.31
CA LEU A 15 8.15 21.04 -1.79
C LEU A 15 8.94 21.60 -0.61
N ALA A 16 10.11 21.05 -0.34
CA ALA A 16 11.06 21.59 0.64
C ALA A 16 12.02 22.61 -0.01
N ALA A 17 12.44 22.35 -1.24
CA ALA A 17 13.29 23.26 -2.01
C ALA A 17 13.10 23.09 -3.52
N GLY A 18 13.33 24.14 -4.31
CA GLY A 18 13.36 24.09 -5.77
C GLY A 18 11.99 24.17 -6.43
N ARG A 19 11.66 23.20 -7.29
CA ARG A 19 10.33 23.03 -7.92
C ARG A 19 10.05 21.55 -8.17
N LEU A 20 8.79 21.20 -8.37
CA LEU A 20 8.43 19.85 -8.83
C LEU A 20 8.96 19.60 -10.25
N PRO A 21 9.45 18.37 -10.53
CA PRO A 21 10.05 18.05 -11.82
C PRO A 21 8.99 17.94 -12.90
N ARG A 22 9.33 18.36 -14.12
CA ARG A 22 8.45 18.31 -15.29
C ARG A 22 9.10 17.53 -16.41
N ALA A 23 8.28 16.83 -17.19
CA ALA A 23 8.70 16.27 -18.46
C ALA A 23 8.36 17.25 -19.59
N PRO A 24 9.24 17.43 -20.58
CA PRO A 24 8.84 17.91 -21.90
C PRO A 24 7.74 17.00 -22.49
N GLY A 25 6.89 17.51 -23.38
CA GLY A 25 5.78 16.72 -23.97
C GLY A 25 6.22 15.51 -24.80
N ASP A 26 7.44 15.53 -25.36
CA ASP A 26 7.96 14.51 -26.29
C ASP A 26 9.14 13.72 -25.70
N VAL A 27 9.00 13.19 -24.48
CA VAL A 27 10.05 12.33 -23.90
C VAL A 27 10.03 10.95 -24.53
N THR A 28 11.18 10.51 -25.02
CA THR A 28 11.39 9.20 -25.65
C THR A 28 12.62 8.51 -25.04
N ALA A 29 12.84 7.25 -25.43
CA ALA A 29 14.06 6.52 -25.07
C ALA A 29 15.36 7.19 -25.54
N ARG A 30 15.30 8.16 -26.46
CA ARG A 30 16.48 8.91 -26.94
C ARG A 30 16.68 10.24 -26.22
N THR A 31 15.74 10.66 -25.38
CA THR A 31 15.82 11.94 -24.65
C THR A 31 17.07 11.95 -23.75
N PRO A 32 17.99 12.90 -23.92
CA PRO A 32 19.27 12.90 -23.21
C PRO A 32 19.17 13.48 -21.80
N ARG A 33 18.12 14.27 -21.53
CA ARG A 33 17.96 15.00 -20.27
C ARG A 33 16.53 14.97 -19.78
N VAL A 34 16.34 14.68 -18.50
CA VAL A 34 15.05 14.76 -17.81
C VAL A 34 15.20 15.41 -16.43
N GLU A 35 14.09 15.89 -15.89
CA GLU A 35 14.04 16.44 -14.53
C GLU A 35 13.66 15.36 -13.53
N GLY A 36 14.20 15.46 -12.31
CA GLY A 36 13.83 14.61 -11.19
C GLY A 36 13.82 15.38 -9.87
N ALA A 37 13.32 14.73 -8.83
CA ALA A 37 13.34 15.20 -7.46
C ALA A 37 13.82 14.10 -6.51
N VAL A 38 14.26 14.48 -5.32
CA VAL A 38 14.66 13.53 -4.27
C VAL A 38 13.95 13.88 -2.97
N SER A 39 13.85 12.91 -2.05
CA SER A 39 13.35 13.20 -0.71
C SER A 39 14.35 14.04 0.10
N THR A 40 13.89 14.79 1.11
CA THR A 40 14.78 15.53 2.03
C THR A 40 15.79 14.63 2.74
N ASP A 41 15.45 13.38 3.03
CA ASP A 41 16.37 12.43 3.67
C ASP A 41 17.41 11.90 2.67
N THR A 42 17.01 11.60 1.42
CA THR A 42 17.93 11.25 0.34
C THR A 42 18.89 12.41 0.02
N ALA A 43 18.37 13.64 -0.07
CA ALA A 43 19.17 14.84 -0.31
C ALA A 43 20.28 15.01 0.72
N ARG A 44 19.93 14.90 2.02
CA ARG A 44 20.89 15.06 3.11
C ARG A 44 21.95 13.95 3.15
N ARG A 45 21.57 12.68 3.01
CA ARG A 45 22.51 11.55 3.17
C ARG A 45 23.44 11.36 1.97
N LEU A 46 22.97 11.67 0.77
CA LEU A 46 23.76 11.55 -0.45
C LEU A 46 24.36 12.90 -0.91
N ASN A 47 24.20 13.96 -0.10
CA ASN A 47 24.66 15.32 -0.40
C ASN A 47 24.20 15.82 -1.78
N ILE A 48 22.92 15.65 -2.08
CA ILE A 48 22.28 16.06 -3.34
C ILE A 48 21.55 17.37 -3.12
N GLU A 49 21.78 18.33 -4.01
CA GLU A 49 21.17 19.66 -3.98
C GLU A 49 20.28 19.91 -5.20
N VAL A 50 19.45 20.94 -5.12
CA VAL A 50 18.72 21.42 -6.29
C VAL A 50 19.73 21.95 -7.31
N GLY A 51 19.71 21.39 -8.52
CA GLY A 51 20.67 21.68 -9.58
C GLY A 51 21.67 20.55 -9.82
N SER A 52 21.82 19.60 -8.90
CA SER A 52 22.68 18.42 -9.11
C SER A 52 22.27 17.65 -10.36
N VAL A 53 23.26 17.19 -11.13
CA VAL A 53 23.04 16.38 -12.35
C VAL A 53 23.58 14.99 -12.13
N LEU A 54 22.71 13.99 -12.24
CA LEU A 54 23.04 12.58 -12.08
C LEU A 54 23.11 11.94 -13.47
N ARG A 55 24.16 11.19 -13.76
CA ARG A 55 24.36 10.53 -15.06
C ARG A 55 24.12 9.03 -14.94
N PHE A 56 23.25 8.51 -15.79
CA PHE A 56 22.95 7.08 -15.88
C PHE A 56 23.50 6.53 -17.20
N PRO A 57 24.22 5.39 -17.18
CA PRO A 57 24.75 4.79 -18.41
C PRO A 57 23.66 4.53 -19.45
N GLY A 58 23.86 5.06 -20.64
CA GLY A 58 23.00 4.84 -21.80
C GLY A 58 23.33 3.53 -22.51
N VAL A 59 22.35 2.91 -23.15
CA VAL A 59 22.55 1.75 -24.03
C VAL A 59 22.53 2.24 -25.47
N GLN A 60 23.65 2.08 -26.19
CA GLN A 60 23.83 2.55 -27.58
C GLN A 60 23.59 4.07 -27.76
N ARG A 61 23.77 4.86 -26.69
CA ARG A 61 23.61 6.32 -26.68
C ARG A 61 24.41 6.96 -25.56
N ASP A 62 24.49 8.28 -25.58
CA ASP A 62 25.07 9.07 -24.49
C ASP A 62 24.34 8.84 -23.15
N PRO A 63 25.02 8.99 -22.01
CA PRO A 63 24.41 8.87 -20.70
C PRO A 63 23.16 9.75 -20.54
N LEU A 64 22.13 9.21 -19.88
CA LEU A 64 20.96 9.98 -19.49
C LEU A 64 21.34 10.90 -18.33
N GLU A 65 21.16 12.21 -18.52
CA GLU A 65 21.36 13.19 -17.45
C GLU A 65 20.02 13.49 -16.76
N ILE A 66 19.93 13.23 -15.46
CA ILE A 66 18.77 13.57 -14.64
C ILE A 66 19.13 14.74 -13.75
N ARG A 67 18.51 15.89 -14.01
CA ARG A 67 18.73 17.10 -13.21
C ARG A 67 17.76 17.12 -12.05
N VAL A 68 18.29 17.23 -10.84
CA VAL A 68 17.51 17.42 -9.62
C VAL A 68 16.97 18.85 -9.63
N THR A 69 15.64 18.99 -9.68
CA THR A 69 14.96 20.29 -9.73
C THR A 69 14.23 20.61 -8.44
N GLY A 70 13.97 19.61 -7.61
CA GLY A 70 13.31 19.79 -6.33
C GLY A 70 13.71 18.77 -5.28
N ILE A 71 13.56 19.18 -4.03
CA ILE A 71 13.62 18.32 -2.85
C ILE A 71 12.21 18.30 -2.27
N VAL A 72 11.68 17.10 -2.04
CA VAL A 72 10.30 16.89 -1.62
C VAL A 72 10.20 16.21 -0.25
N GLU A 73 9.13 16.52 0.46
CA GLU A 73 8.75 15.89 1.71
C GLU A 73 7.39 15.20 1.57
N PRO A 74 7.26 13.96 2.06
CA PRO A 74 5.97 13.27 2.12
C PRO A 74 4.93 14.08 2.90
N ARG A 75 3.73 14.24 2.35
CA ARG A 75 2.59 14.79 3.12
C ARG A 75 2.13 13.85 4.21
N ASP A 76 2.01 12.58 3.85
CA ASP A 76 1.69 11.49 4.76
C ASP A 76 2.75 10.39 4.60
N PRO A 77 3.80 10.38 5.44
CA PRO A 77 4.87 9.39 5.37
C PRO A 77 4.42 7.94 5.54
N ARG A 78 3.26 7.69 6.16
CA ARG A 78 2.68 6.35 6.36
C ARG A 78 1.58 6.02 5.36
N GLY A 79 1.20 6.98 4.53
CA GLY A 79 0.21 6.80 3.47
C GLY A 79 0.68 5.79 2.41
N SER A 80 -0.29 5.22 1.70
CA SER A 80 -0.08 4.16 0.70
C SER A 80 0.99 4.52 -0.34
N TYR A 81 1.03 5.77 -0.79
CA TYR A 81 2.02 6.26 -1.77
C TYR A 81 3.47 6.04 -1.32
N TRP A 82 3.79 6.31 -0.05
CA TRP A 82 5.16 6.26 0.48
C TRP A 82 5.49 4.94 1.16
N SER A 83 4.49 4.24 1.68
CA SER A 83 4.66 2.98 2.41
C SER A 83 4.92 1.79 1.51
N VAL A 84 4.40 1.77 0.28
CA VAL A 84 4.62 0.66 -0.68
C VAL A 84 6.08 0.63 -1.16
N ALA A 85 6.74 1.79 -1.26
CA ALA A 85 8.14 1.88 -1.65
C ALA A 85 8.91 2.82 -0.72
N PRO A 86 9.28 2.38 0.51
CA PRO A 86 9.91 3.24 1.52
C PRO A 86 11.20 3.91 1.06
N LEU A 87 11.92 3.30 0.11
CA LEU A 87 13.13 3.83 -0.52
C LEU A 87 12.90 5.20 -1.20
N MET A 88 11.67 5.48 -1.66
CA MET A 88 11.29 6.79 -2.22
C MET A 88 11.41 7.92 -1.21
N ARG A 89 11.22 7.61 0.07
CA ARG A 89 11.25 8.57 1.19
C ARG A 89 12.55 8.51 1.99
N THR A 90 13.09 7.31 2.18
CA THR A 90 14.15 7.05 3.16
C THR A 90 15.27 6.26 2.46
N PRO A 91 16.46 6.85 2.23
CA PRO A 91 17.62 6.10 1.79
C PRO A 91 18.01 5.03 2.80
N VAL A 92 18.50 3.90 2.29
CA VAL A 92 18.98 2.76 3.08
C VAL A 92 20.45 2.54 2.82
N LEU A 93 21.16 2.06 3.83
CA LEU A 93 22.53 1.61 3.68
C LEU A 93 22.49 0.14 3.22
N THR A 94 23.14 -0.18 2.11
CA THR A 94 23.12 -1.53 1.53
C THR A 94 24.51 -1.92 1.03
N VAL A 95 24.72 -3.21 0.85
CA VAL A 95 25.93 -3.77 0.22
C VAL A 95 25.72 -4.00 -1.27
N LEU A 96 26.80 -3.98 -2.05
CA LEU A 96 26.72 -4.30 -3.48
C LEU A 96 26.76 -5.81 -3.64
N TYR A 97 25.74 -6.36 -4.29
CA TYR A 97 25.68 -7.80 -4.53
C TYR A 97 26.88 -8.22 -5.38
N GLY A 98 27.67 -9.17 -4.89
CA GLY A 98 28.90 -9.63 -5.54
C GLY A 98 30.16 -8.82 -5.25
N ASP A 99 30.11 -7.79 -4.38
CA ASP A 99 31.33 -7.14 -3.89
C ASP A 99 31.99 -8.00 -2.81
N PRO A 100 33.19 -8.57 -3.05
CA PRO A 100 33.87 -9.42 -2.08
C PRO A 100 34.26 -8.67 -0.81
N GLU A 101 34.38 -7.35 -0.88
CA GLU A 101 34.70 -6.48 0.25
C GLU A 101 33.48 -6.07 1.08
N LEU A 102 32.26 -6.45 0.65
CA LEU A 102 30.99 -6.10 1.30
C LEU A 102 30.86 -4.60 1.59
N ARG A 103 31.38 -3.73 0.71
CA ARG A 103 31.36 -2.29 0.94
C ARG A 103 29.92 -1.79 0.98
N GLN A 104 29.66 -0.96 1.98
CA GLN A 104 28.35 -0.37 2.20
C GLN A 104 28.24 0.96 1.44
N TYR A 105 27.09 1.17 0.80
CA TYR A 105 26.77 2.41 0.11
C TYR A 105 25.33 2.85 0.41
N TRP A 106 25.10 4.16 0.33
CA TRP A 106 23.76 4.71 0.45
C TRP A 106 22.98 4.49 -0.84
N LYS A 107 21.86 3.78 -0.73
CA LYS A 107 20.87 3.61 -1.78
C LYS A 107 19.67 4.50 -1.47
N GLY A 108 19.29 5.36 -2.41
CA GLY A 108 18.07 6.18 -2.33
C GLY A 108 17.34 6.16 -3.66
N ALA A 109 16.23 6.89 -3.74
CA ALA A 109 15.42 6.98 -4.96
C ALA A 109 15.46 8.38 -5.59
N LEU A 110 15.30 8.41 -6.91
CA LEU A 110 15.13 9.60 -7.73
C LEU A 110 13.73 9.55 -8.35
N LEU A 111 12.96 10.60 -8.12
CA LEU A 111 11.53 10.69 -8.42
C LEU A 111 11.34 11.51 -9.69
N LEU A 112 10.90 10.86 -10.76
CA LEU A 112 10.62 11.48 -12.06
C LEU A 112 9.11 11.70 -12.21
N PRO A 113 8.69 12.70 -13.01
CA PRO A 113 7.32 12.74 -13.49
C PRO A 113 7.05 11.51 -14.38
N PRO A 114 5.82 10.97 -14.39
CA PRO A 114 5.48 9.77 -15.15
C PRO A 114 5.78 9.93 -16.65
N ASP A 115 5.56 11.12 -17.18
CA ASP A 115 5.83 11.46 -18.59
C ASP A 115 7.32 11.41 -18.95
N ALA A 116 8.23 11.46 -17.96
CA ALA A 116 9.67 11.30 -18.19
C ALA A 116 10.14 9.83 -18.16
N ALA A 117 9.27 8.88 -17.78
CA ALA A 117 9.59 7.45 -17.70
C ALA A 117 10.16 6.85 -19.01
N PRO A 118 9.70 7.23 -20.22
CA PRO A 118 10.23 6.67 -21.46
C PRO A 118 11.74 6.89 -21.64
N ALA A 119 12.33 7.93 -21.02
CA ALA A 119 13.77 8.16 -21.09
C ALA A 119 14.60 7.04 -20.43
N LEU A 120 14.01 6.29 -19.48
CA LEU A 120 14.67 5.18 -18.79
C LEU A 120 14.88 3.97 -19.70
N LEU A 121 14.06 3.82 -20.76
CA LEU A 121 14.17 2.72 -21.72
C LEU A 121 15.49 2.73 -22.51
N GLY A 122 16.15 3.89 -22.59
CA GLY A 122 17.47 4.03 -23.22
C GLY A 122 18.65 3.83 -22.27
N THR A 123 18.43 3.27 -21.08
CA THR A 123 19.47 3.07 -20.06
C THR A 123 19.64 1.58 -19.75
N ALA A 124 20.75 1.22 -19.11
CA ALA A 124 21.03 -0.16 -18.73
C ALA A 124 20.22 -0.65 -17.51
N THR A 125 19.28 0.16 -16.98
CA THR A 125 18.62 -0.08 -15.69
C THR A 125 17.39 -0.99 -15.78
N GLU A 126 17.24 -1.81 -16.84
CA GLU A 126 16.13 -2.74 -17.08
C GLU A 126 14.77 -2.28 -16.48
N PRO A 127 14.22 -1.15 -16.95
CA PRO A 127 13.08 -0.53 -16.30
C PRO A 127 11.82 -1.40 -16.37
N HIS A 128 11.13 -1.54 -15.23
CA HIS A 128 9.86 -2.26 -15.13
C HIS A 128 8.67 -1.30 -15.10
N ARG A 129 7.60 -1.64 -15.83
CA ARG A 129 6.30 -0.98 -15.71
C ARG A 129 5.53 -1.62 -14.56
N TYR A 130 4.95 -0.80 -13.68
CA TYR A 130 4.23 -1.26 -12.51
C TYR A 130 3.00 -0.39 -12.25
N TRP A 131 2.05 -0.93 -11.49
CA TRP A 131 0.89 -0.23 -10.97
C TRP A 131 0.69 -0.64 -9.53
N ASN A 132 0.54 0.35 -8.64
CA ASN A 132 0.19 0.11 -7.25
C ASN A 132 -1.29 0.42 -7.07
N LEU A 133 -2.07 -0.56 -6.64
CA LEU A 133 -3.51 -0.43 -6.41
C LEU A 133 -3.78 -0.58 -4.93
N ALA A 134 -4.32 0.47 -4.31
CA ALA A 134 -4.79 0.40 -2.94
C ALA A 134 -6.17 -0.28 -2.90
N PRO A 135 -6.40 -1.27 -2.02
CA PRO A 135 -7.73 -1.84 -1.85
C PRO A 135 -8.69 -0.77 -1.26
N ALA A 136 -9.93 -0.77 -1.74
CA ALA A 136 -11.00 0.02 -1.13
C ALA A 136 -11.42 -0.67 0.18
N VAL A 137 -11.21 -0.02 1.32
CA VAL A 137 -11.40 -0.63 2.65
C VAL A 137 -12.64 -0.15 3.38
N ASP A 138 -13.27 0.94 2.93
CA ASP A 138 -14.30 1.66 3.70
C ASP A 138 -15.56 0.82 3.97
N ASP A 139 -15.90 -0.09 3.05
CA ASP A 139 -17.09 -0.94 3.12
C ASP A 139 -16.78 -2.41 3.46
N LEU A 140 -15.53 -2.74 3.82
CA LEU A 140 -15.14 -4.13 4.07
C LEU A 140 -15.59 -4.60 5.45
N HIS A 141 -16.34 -5.70 5.49
CA HIS A 141 -16.79 -6.31 6.72
C HIS A 141 -16.08 -7.64 6.97
N GLY A 142 -16.03 -8.06 8.25
CA GLY A 142 -15.40 -9.34 8.62
C GLY A 142 -16.05 -10.58 7.97
N HIS A 143 -17.28 -10.48 7.49
CA HIS A 143 -17.94 -11.57 6.75
C HIS A 143 -17.52 -11.66 5.27
N ASP A 144 -16.87 -10.63 4.72
CA ASP A 144 -16.38 -10.62 3.34
C ASP A 144 -15.03 -11.33 3.17
N VAL A 145 -14.36 -11.67 4.27
CA VAL A 145 -13.00 -12.26 4.27
C VAL A 145 -12.87 -13.48 3.35
N PRO A 146 -13.78 -14.46 3.34
CA PRO A 146 -13.68 -15.58 2.40
C PRO A 146 -13.73 -15.14 0.93
N ARG A 147 -14.63 -14.20 0.61
CA ARG A 147 -14.76 -13.63 -0.74
C ARG A 147 -13.52 -12.84 -1.14
N LEU A 148 -12.97 -12.03 -0.23
CA LEU A 148 -11.75 -11.26 -0.46
C LEU A 148 -10.56 -12.18 -0.74
N ARG A 149 -10.39 -13.24 0.04
CA ARG A 149 -9.30 -14.21 -0.16
C ARG A 149 -9.37 -14.88 -1.52
N THR A 150 -10.57 -15.29 -1.95
CA THR A 150 -10.77 -15.84 -3.31
C THR A 150 -10.47 -14.80 -4.39
N ALA A 151 -10.87 -13.53 -4.19
CA ALA A 151 -10.61 -12.46 -5.15
C ALA A 151 -9.11 -12.12 -5.28
N VAL A 152 -8.38 -12.08 -4.16
CA VAL A 152 -6.91 -11.90 -4.13
C VAL A 152 -6.23 -13.07 -4.85
N ALA A 153 -6.53 -14.32 -4.48
CA ALA A 153 -5.95 -15.50 -5.12
C ALA A 153 -6.24 -15.55 -6.64
N ALA A 154 -7.47 -15.20 -7.05
CA ALA A 154 -7.83 -15.13 -8.47
C ALA A 154 -7.04 -14.06 -9.24
N THR A 155 -6.60 -13.00 -8.56
CA THR A 155 -5.82 -11.88 -9.13
C THR A 155 -4.33 -12.17 -9.16
N GLU A 156 -3.80 -12.94 -8.19
CA GLU A 156 -2.37 -13.27 -8.12
C GLU A 156 -1.97 -14.49 -8.96
N SER A 157 -2.86 -15.47 -9.09
CA SER A 157 -2.53 -16.74 -9.77
C SER A 157 -3.68 -17.35 -10.58
N GLY A 158 -4.85 -16.71 -10.60
CA GLY A 158 -6.06 -17.28 -11.17
C GLY A 158 -6.59 -16.56 -12.44
N PRO A 159 -7.90 -16.69 -12.72
CA PRO A 159 -8.50 -16.24 -13.97
C PRO A 159 -8.53 -14.71 -14.12
N THR A 160 -8.47 -13.96 -13.02
CA THR A 160 -8.38 -12.50 -13.09
C THR A 160 -7.00 -12.07 -13.59
N LEU A 161 -5.92 -12.72 -13.17
CA LEU A 161 -4.58 -12.46 -13.71
C LEU A 161 -4.52 -12.73 -15.22
N GLN A 162 -5.17 -13.80 -15.68
CA GLN A 162 -5.19 -14.12 -17.11
C GLN A 162 -5.87 -13.02 -17.94
N ARG A 163 -7.00 -12.49 -17.46
CA ARG A 163 -7.64 -11.34 -18.10
C ARG A 163 -6.76 -10.10 -18.15
N VAL A 164 -5.98 -9.85 -17.09
CA VAL A 164 -5.01 -8.73 -17.06
C VAL A 164 -3.88 -8.95 -18.06
N ARG A 165 -3.39 -10.18 -18.19
CA ARG A 165 -2.35 -10.56 -19.15
C ARG A 165 -2.82 -10.42 -20.60
N GLU A 166 -4.04 -10.85 -20.90
CA GLU A 166 -4.67 -10.69 -22.22
C GLU A 166 -4.81 -9.21 -22.61
N ALA A 167 -5.16 -8.34 -21.65
CA ALA A 167 -5.32 -6.91 -21.89
C ALA A 167 -4.00 -6.13 -21.95
N THR A 168 -2.91 -6.64 -21.38
CA THR A 168 -1.67 -5.88 -21.18
C THR A 168 -0.43 -6.57 -21.77
N SER A 169 -0.02 -7.69 -21.18
CA SER A 169 1.14 -8.48 -21.61
C SER A 169 1.15 -9.84 -20.89
N PRO A 170 1.57 -10.93 -21.55
CA PRO A 170 1.67 -12.25 -20.93
C PRO A 170 2.66 -12.32 -19.76
N LEU A 171 3.60 -11.36 -19.68
CA LEU A 171 4.62 -11.30 -18.62
C LEU A 171 4.16 -10.56 -17.36
N VAL A 172 2.93 -10.04 -17.31
CA VAL A 172 2.42 -9.36 -16.12
C VAL A 172 2.25 -10.35 -14.97
N SER A 173 2.77 -9.97 -13.81
CA SER A 173 2.53 -10.61 -12.52
C SER A 173 1.78 -9.66 -11.59
N ALA A 174 1.03 -10.22 -10.66
CA ALA A 174 0.39 -9.49 -9.57
C ALA A 174 0.83 -10.12 -8.25
N THR A 175 1.19 -9.29 -7.28
CA THR A 175 1.66 -9.71 -5.96
C THR A 175 1.00 -8.84 -4.90
N SER A 176 0.62 -9.46 -3.79
CA SER A 176 0.06 -8.81 -2.61
C SER A 176 0.46 -9.58 -1.36
N ASP A 177 0.52 -8.89 -0.22
CA ASP A 177 0.66 -9.53 1.09
C ASP A 177 -0.72 -9.67 1.79
N LEU A 178 -1.81 -9.38 1.06
CA LEU A 178 -3.17 -9.39 1.61
C LEU A 178 -3.63 -10.80 2.00
N ASP A 179 -3.15 -11.84 1.32
CA ASP A 179 -3.45 -13.23 1.66
C ASP A 179 -2.98 -13.59 3.08
N GLU A 180 -1.76 -13.18 3.45
CA GLU A 180 -1.20 -13.37 4.79
C GLU A 180 -1.98 -12.58 5.84
N VAL A 181 -2.29 -11.31 5.54
CA VAL A 181 -3.07 -10.43 6.43
C VAL A 181 -4.47 -11.00 6.69
N LEU A 182 -5.15 -11.45 5.64
CA LEU A 182 -6.48 -12.06 5.74
C LEU A 182 -6.44 -13.39 6.51
N ALA A 183 -5.41 -14.22 6.28
CA ALA A 183 -5.22 -15.45 7.03
C ALA A 183 -4.94 -15.19 8.52
N HIS A 184 -4.18 -14.14 8.84
CA HIS A 184 -3.95 -13.72 10.23
C HIS A 184 -5.25 -13.26 10.90
N TYR A 185 -6.06 -12.46 10.21
CA TYR A 185 -7.37 -12.03 10.70
C TYR A 185 -8.30 -13.23 10.97
N GLU A 186 -8.35 -14.21 10.06
CA GLU A 186 -9.19 -15.40 10.22
C GLU A 186 -8.78 -16.25 11.42
N ARG A 187 -7.47 -16.41 11.65
CA ARG A 187 -6.94 -17.08 12.86
C ARG A 187 -7.36 -16.35 14.13
N LEU A 188 -7.23 -15.03 14.16
CA LEU A 188 -7.61 -14.21 15.31
C LEU A 188 -9.11 -14.31 15.60
N ARG A 189 -9.96 -14.21 14.56
CA ARG A 189 -11.42 -14.34 14.69
C ARG A 189 -11.83 -15.71 15.22
N THR A 190 -11.20 -16.77 14.72
CA THR A 190 -11.49 -18.15 15.14
C THR A 190 -11.08 -18.39 16.59
N ALA A 191 -9.97 -17.80 17.04
CA ALA A 191 -9.51 -17.91 18.43
C ALA A 191 -10.45 -17.21 19.43
N ILE A 192 -11.07 -16.09 19.04
CA ILE A 192 -11.93 -15.29 19.92
C ILE A 192 -13.40 -15.76 19.89
N GLY A 193 -13.80 -16.47 18.82
CA GLY A 193 -15.18 -16.97 18.62
C GLY A 193 -15.80 -17.66 19.85
N PRO A 194 -15.10 -18.62 20.50
CA PRO A 194 -15.62 -19.30 21.69
C PRO A 194 -15.91 -18.35 22.87
N LEU A 195 -15.06 -17.34 23.10
CA LEU A 195 -15.25 -16.38 24.20
C LEU A 195 -16.48 -15.51 23.95
N VAL A 196 -16.67 -15.04 22.72
CA VAL A 196 -17.84 -14.25 22.33
C VAL A 196 -19.11 -15.10 22.41
N ALA A 197 -19.05 -16.36 21.98
CA ALA A 197 -20.18 -17.27 22.11
C ALA A 197 -20.57 -17.48 23.58
N VAL A 198 -19.61 -17.77 24.47
CA VAL A 198 -19.88 -17.92 25.91
C VAL A 198 -20.47 -16.65 26.51
N ALA A 199 -19.94 -15.48 26.17
CA ALA A 199 -20.48 -14.21 26.65
C ALA A 199 -21.91 -13.97 26.15
N ALA A 200 -22.19 -14.21 24.87
CA ALA A 200 -23.51 -14.01 24.26
C ALA A 200 -24.56 -14.99 24.80
N PHE A 201 -24.24 -16.29 24.84
CA PHE A 201 -25.15 -17.30 25.38
C PHE A 201 -25.33 -17.14 26.89
N GLY A 202 -24.27 -16.77 27.63
CA GLY A 202 -24.34 -16.52 29.07
C GLY A 202 -25.26 -15.34 29.40
N THR A 203 -25.00 -14.18 28.78
CA THR A 203 -25.84 -12.99 28.99
C THR A 203 -27.28 -13.20 28.50
N GLY A 204 -27.46 -13.84 27.34
CA GLY A 204 -28.78 -14.17 26.81
C GLY A 204 -29.58 -15.11 27.72
N THR A 205 -28.93 -16.13 28.29
CA THR A 205 -29.58 -17.06 29.22
C THR A 205 -30.00 -16.35 30.50
N VAL A 206 -29.11 -15.52 31.07
CA VAL A 206 -29.42 -14.73 32.27
C VAL A 206 -30.59 -13.78 32.00
N ALA A 207 -30.59 -13.07 30.88
CA ALA A 207 -31.68 -12.19 30.49
C ALA A 207 -33.01 -12.94 30.33
N ALA A 208 -33.00 -14.10 29.68
CA ALA A 208 -34.18 -14.94 29.51
C ALA A 208 -34.74 -15.42 30.86
N VAL A 209 -33.88 -15.88 31.77
CA VAL A 209 -34.28 -16.30 33.12
C VAL A 209 -34.90 -15.16 33.90
N VAL A 210 -34.29 -13.96 33.86
CA VAL A 210 -34.82 -12.76 34.53
C VAL A 210 -36.19 -12.37 33.97
N LEU A 211 -36.38 -12.41 32.65
CA LEU A 211 -37.67 -12.12 32.01
C LEU A 211 -38.75 -13.14 32.40
N LEU A 212 -38.41 -14.43 32.46
CA LEU A 212 -39.33 -15.48 32.91
C LEU A 212 -39.72 -15.29 34.39
N MET A 213 -38.75 -14.98 35.26
CA MET A 213 -39.00 -14.69 36.68
C MET A 213 -39.90 -13.46 36.86
N ALA A 214 -39.61 -12.36 36.15
CA ALA A 214 -40.42 -11.15 36.19
C ALA A 214 -41.85 -11.40 35.66
N GLY A 215 -41.98 -12.16 34.57
CA GLY A 215 -43.28 -12.57 34.02
C GLY A 215 -44.09 -13.45 34.98
N GLY A 216 -43.42 -14.39 35.66
CA GLY A 216 -44.03 -15.25 36.68
C GLY A 216 -44.58 -14.46 37.87
N LEU A 217 -43.82 -13.49 38.38
CA LEU A 217 -44.24 -12.61 39.46
C LEU A 217 -45.43 -11.72 39.05
N ALA A 218 -45.42 -11.17 37.84
CA ALA A 218 -46.53 -10.38 37.30
C ALA A 218 -47.82 -11.21 37.14
N ALA A 219 -47.71 -12.45 36.67
CA ALA A 219 -48.83 -13.37 36.55
C ALA A 219 -49.39 -13.82 37.91
N GLY A 220 -48.52 -14.05 38.89
CA GLY A 220 -48.91 -14.38 40.27
C GLY A 220 -49.71 -13.26 40.92
N ARG A 221 -49.26 -12.01 40.77
CA ARG A 221 -49.95 -10.82 41.30
C ARG A 221 -51.34 -10.64 40.67
N ARG A 222 -51.47 -10.78 39.35
CA ARG A 222 -52.78 -10.70 38.67
C ARG A 222 -53.74 -11.82 39.09
N ARG A 223 -53.25 -13.04 39.33
CA ARG A 223 -54.11 -14.12 39.84
C ARG A 223 -54.63 -13.79 41.24
N ALA A 224 -53.78 -13.32 42.15
CA ALA A 224 -54.20 -12.93 43.49
C ALA A 224 -55.25 -11.80 43.49
N GLU A 225 -55.09 -10.80 42.61
CA GLU A 225 -56.08 -9.75 42.39
C GLU A 225 -57.41 -10.30 41.84
N LEU A 226 -57.37 -11.27 40.92
CA LEU A 226 -58.57 -11.92 40.36
C LEU A 226 -59.28 -12.85 41.37
N THR A 227 -58.56 -13.50 42.28
CA THR A 227 -59.18 -14.32 43.34
C THR A 227 -59.89 -13.43 44.36
N LEU A 228 -59.34 -12.25 44.66
CA LEU A 228 -59.95 -11.25 45.56
C LEU A 228 -61.21 -10.60 44.97
N LEU A 229 -61.32 -10.49 43.64
CA LEU A 229 -62.53 -9.98 42.97
C LEU A 229 -63.64 -11.04 42.80
N ARG A 230 -63.37 -12.30 43.14
CA ARG A 230 -64.32 -13.42 43.03
C ARG A 230 -64.90 -13.89 44.38
N ALA A 231 -64.37 -13.42 45.50
CA ALA A 231 -64.87 -13.65 46.85
C ALA A 231 -65.70 -12.45 47.32
#